data_AF-A0A1Q3F1H4-F1
#
_entry.id   AF-A0A1Q3F1H4-F1
#
_cell.length_a   1.000
_cell.length_b   1.000
_cell.length_c   1.000
_cell.angle_alpha   90.00
_cell.angle_beta   90.00
_cell.angle_gamma   90.00
#
_symmetry.space_group_name_H-M   'P 1'
#
loop_
_entity.id
_entity.type
_entity.pdbx_description
1 polymer ?
#
loop_
_entity_poly.entity_id
_entity_poly.type
_entity_poly.pdbx_seq_one_letter_code
_entity_poly.pdbx_strand_id
1 'polypeptide(L)'
;MNLLDLPVEILEEIFEYLCYDEIAKKRIICKKVDQVCQSLLNRGFLKMIKRHNANLKAIKLQLPRRESERRNHPLAKHSDILTCIETRISMLSMTYSKYVDKDLCCFIPGKVIDEVFNILKLIEGTSKPLRAHEVLQELRDISSMAIEHFDENIAHRLKRIMGVQHHPGGGHLPFPTPGFIQNEVVLPCDVNGEKLILPTLTPISPHKVIIPSPSSSSQQCHQSSPSACTGSRINQASIARVTHKSRKMRLTINKMIAAIQGDRNQMKQLRSQVMRNSLEIRDLRRRLEESETKNRELLANLSKAGGAGPGSSVEATPVVVHRNMKPRSATIILKRILNETANDGEADSAAAAGSSKKSKLDRD
;
A
#
# COMPACT_ATOMS: atom_id res chain seq x y z
N MET A 1 10.69 4.32 -30.84
CA MET A 1 10.35 4.28 -29.39
C MET A 1 9.48 3.06 -29.18
N ASN A 2 9.96 2.04 -28.48
CA ASN A 2 9.09 0.91 -28.13
C ASN A 2 8.32 1.25 -26.85
N LEU A 3 7.10 0.74 -26.72
CA LEU A 3 6.27 0.92 -25.51
C LEU A 3 7.03 0.51 -24.24
N LEU A 4 7.82 -0.56 -24.31
CA LEU A 4 8.59 -1.10 -23.19
C LEU A 4 9.78 -0.23 -22.78
N ASP A 5 10.16 0.78 -23.56
CA ASP A 5 11.23 1.71 -23.23
C ASP A 5 10.75 2.84 -22.30
N LEU A 6 9.43 2.96 -22.09
CA LEU A 6 8.83 3.94 -21.20
C LEU A 6 9.14 3.66 -19.72
N PRO A 7 9.20 4.70 -18.87
CA PRO A 7 9.20 4.55 -17.41
C PRO A 7 8.01 3.73 -16.92
N VAL A 8 8.21 3.02 -15.81
CA VAL A 8 7.19 2.11 -15.23
C VAL A 8 5.93 2.88 -14.84
N GLU A 9 6.09 4.11 -14.38
CA GLU A 9 5.02 5.01 -13.97
C GLU A 9 4.08 5.35 -15.13
N ILE A 10 4.66 5.62 -16.32
CA ILE A 10 3.89 5.90 -17.54
C ILE A 10 3.18 4.65 -18.03
N LEU A 11 3.83 3.49 -17.93
CA LEU A 11 3.17 2.22 -18.24
C LEU A 11 1.99 1.98 -17.29
N GLU A 12 2.18 2.13 -15.98
CA GLU A 12 1.09 2.01 -15.02
C GLU A 12 -0.09 2.93 -15.37
N GLU A 13 0.18 4.18 -15.73
CA GLU A 13 -0.86 5.15 -16.13
C GLU A 13 -1.59 4.73 -17.41
N ILE A 14 -0.88 4.23 -18.43
CA ILE A 14 -1.49 3.70 -19.65
C ILE A 14 -2.37 2.49 -19.34
N PHE A 15 -1.86 1.55 -18.54
CA PHE A 15 -2.59 0.32 -18.21
C PHE A 15 -3.77 0.60 -17.26
N GLU A 16 -3.78 1.72 -16.52
CA GLU A 16 -4.89 2.11 -15.64
C GLU A 16 -6.17 2.52 -16.40
N TYR A 17 -6.09 2.71 -17.72
CA TYR A 17 -7.26 2.87 -18.60
C TYR A 17 -7.97 1.55 -18.95
N LEU A 18 -7.36 0.40 -18.65
CA LEU A 18 -7.92 -0.91 -18.93
C LEU A 18 -8.71 -1.44 -17.73
N CYS A 19 -9.66 -2.33 -17.99
CA CYS A 19 -10.32 -3.08 -16.92
C CYS A 19 -9.34 -4.03 -16.24
N TYR A 20 -9.55 -4.35 -14.96
CA TYR A 20 -8.62 -5.22 -14.22
C TYR A 20 -8.55 -6.63 -14.82
N ASP A 21 -9.64 -7.15 -15.40
CA ASP A 21 -9.65 -8.40 -16.17
C ASP A 21 -8.69 -8.38 -17.36
N GLU A 22 -8.64 -7.25 -18.08
CA GLU A 22 -7.71 -7.08 -19.19
C GLU A 22 -6.27 -6.99 -18.70
N ILE A 23 -6.03 -6.22 -17.62
CA ILE A 23 -4.72 -6.13 -16.95
C ILE A 23 -4.23 -7.53 -16.56
N ALA A 24 -5.09 -8.36 -15.99
CA ALA A 24 -4.75 -9.74 -15.61
C ALA A 24 -4.34 -10.60 -16.82
N LYS A 25 -5.06 -10.48 -17.94
CA LYS A 25 -4.74 -11.21 -19.18
C LYS A 25 -3.44 -10.76 -19.85
N LYS A 26 -3.02 -9.51 -19.66
CA LYS A 26 -1.80 -8.95 -20.27
C LYS A 26 -0.49 -9.36 -19.58
N ARG A 27 -0.58 -10.03 -18.42
CA ARG A 27 0.58 -10.53 -17.66
C ARG A 27 1.47 -11.51 -18.42
N ILE A 28 0.92 -12.24 -19.39
CA ILE A 28 1.67 -13.23 -20.18
C ILE A 28 2.59 -12.61 -21.24
N ILE A 29 2.53 -11.29 -21.46
CA ILE A 29 3.26 -10.64 -22.56
C ILE A 29 4.78 -10.66 -22.32
N CYS A 30 5.24 -10.11 -21.20
CA CYS A 30 6.65 -10.10 -20.83
C CYS A 30 6.83 -9.78 -19.35
N LYS A 31 8.03 -10.02 -18.80
CA LYS A 31 8.35 -9.79 -17.38
C LYS A 31 8.08 -8.37 -16.89
N LYS A 32 8.39 -7.35 -17.71
CA LYS A 32 8.17 -5.94 -17.35
C LYS A 32 6.67 -5.63 -17.26
N VAL A 33 5.87 -6.10 -18.23
CA VAL A 33 4.41 -5.95 -18.22
C VAL A 33 3.79 -6.73 -17.07
N ASP A 34 4.25 -7.96 -16.80
CA ASP A 34 3.78 -8.74 -15.66
C ASP A 34 3.98 -7.99 -14.33
N GLN A 35 5.17 -7.44 -14.08
CA GLN A 35 5.44 -6.64 -12.88
C GLN A 35 4.51 -5.43 -12.74
N VAL A 36 4.29 -4.69 -13.84
CA VAL A 36 3.35 -3.55 -13.88
C VAL A 36 1.92 -4.01 -13.56
N CYS A 37 1.44 -5.06 -14.25
CA CYS A 37 0.10 -5.59 -14.05
C CYS A 37 -0.11 -6.14 -12.63
N GLN A 38 0.90 -6.79 -12.04
CA GLN A 38 0.85 -7.26 -10.65
C GLN A 38 0.71 -6.09 -9.66
N SER A 39 1.52 -5.03 -9.85
CA SER A 39 1.41 -3.79 -9.06
C SER A 39 0.00 -3.20 -9.15
N LEU A 40 -0.54 -3.08 -10.36
CA LEU A 40 -1.87 -2.54 -10.62
C LEU A 40 -3.00 -3.39 -10.00
N LEU A 41 -2.94 -4.72 -10.12
CA LEU A 41 -3.96 -5.62 -9.54
C LEU A 41 -3.96 -5.59 -8.01
N ASN A 42 -2.78 -5.64 -7.38
CA ASN A 42 -2.66 -5.53 -5.93
C ASN A 42 -3.17 -4.17 -5.43
N ARG A 43 -2.79 -3.09 -6.12
CA ARG A 43 -3.29 -1.74 -5.85
C ARG A 43 -4.80 -1.65 -6.05
N GLY A 44 -5.32 -2.26 -7.11
CA GLY A 44 -6.75 -2.34 -7.42
C GLY A 44 -7.56 -3.03 -6.35
N PHE A 45 -7.07 -4.16 -5.84
CA PHE A 45 -7.71 -4.88 -4.73
C PHE A 45 -7.78 -4.03 -3.45
N LEU A 46 -6.69 -3.34 -3.10
CA LEU A 46 -6.70 -2.41 -1.97
C LEU A 46 -7.63 -1.21 -2.20
N LYS A 47 -7.68 -0.65 -3.41
CA LYS A 47 -8.63 0.41 -3.79
C LYS A 47 -10.07 -0.07 -3.64
N MET A 48 -10.36 -1.29 -4.09
CA MET A 48 -11.67 -1.93 -3.99
C MET A 48 -12.12 -2.09 -2.53
N ILE A 49 -11.26 -2.64 -1.66
CA ILE A 49 -11.53 -2.76 -0.21
C ILE A 49 -11.84 -1.40 0.41
N LYS A 50 -11.03 -0.38 0.11
CA LYS A 50 -11.23 0.97 0.63
C LYS A 50 -12.56 1.57 0.19
N ARG A 51 -12.91 1.46 -1.10
CA ARG A 51 -14.17 1.97 -1.64
C ARG A 51 -15.37 1.26 -1.03
N HIS A 52 -15.31 -0.07 -0.92
CA HIS A 52 -16.34 -0.86 -0.26
C HIS A 52 -16.58 -0.40 1.18
N ASN A 53 -15.52 -0.26 1.99
CA ASN A 53 -15.62 0.19 3.38
C ASN A 53 -16.19 1.60 3.51
N ALA A 54 -15.81 2.51 2.61
CA ALA A 54 -16.36 3.86 2.58
C ALA A 54 -17.87 3.84 2.30
N ASN A 55 -18.30 3.04 1.33
CA ASN A 55 -19.71 2.92 0.95
C ASN A 55 -20.55 2.28 2.08
N LEU A 56 -20.07 1.18 2.66
CA LEU A 56 -20.72 0.52 3.80
C LEU A 56 -20.86 1.44 5.00
N LYS A 57 -19.82 2.22 5.31
CA LYS A 57 -19.87 3.21 6.39
C LYS A 57 -20.89 4.31 6.08
N ALA A 58 -20.93 4.83 4.85
CA ALA A 58 -21.89 5.86 4.44
C ALA A 58 -23.34 5.38 4.57
N ILE A 59 -23.64 4.16 4.11
CA ILE A 59 -24.98 3.58 4.25
C ILE A 59 -25.32 3.32 5.71
N LYS A 60 -24.42 2.70 6.49
CA LYS A 60 -24.66 2.41 7.92
C LYS A 60 -24.95 3.67 8.74
N LEU A 61 -24.38 4.83 8.38
CA LEU A 61 -24.66 6.10 9.05
C LEU A 61 -26.08 6.64 8.78
N GLN A 62 -26.68 6.27 7.65
CA GLN A 62 -28.04 6.69 7.28
C GLN A 62 -29.11 5.72 7.79
N LEU A 63 -28.73 4.53 8.27
CA LEU A 63 -29.67 3.55 8.80
C LEU A 63 -30.11 3.90 10.23
N PRO A 64 -31.39 3.68 10.57
CA PRO A 64 -31.87 3.76 11.94
C PRO A 64 -31.11 2.81 12.88
N ARG A 65 -30.93 3.21 14.14
CA ARG A 65 -30.29 2.38 15.16
C ARG A 65 -31.11 1.15 15.53
N ARG A 66 -32.44 1.27 15.55
CA ARG A 66 -33.37 0.19 15.91
C ARG A 66 -33.56 -0.77 14.74
N GLU A 67 -33.45 -2.07 15.02
CA GLU A 67 -33.54 -3.13 14.02
C GLU A 67 -34.90 -3.17 13.31
N SER A 68 -36.00 -2.96 14.03
CA SER A 68 -37.36 -2.93 13.45
C SER A 68 -37.53 -1.81 12.42
N GLU A 69 -36.98 -0.62 12.71
CA GLU A 69 -37.01 0.55 11.80
C GLU A 69 -36.05 0.36 10.63
N ARG A 70 -34.88 -0.27 10.88
CA ARG A 70 -33.89 -0.59 9.87
C ARG A 70 -34.45 -1.53 8.80
N ARG A 71 -35.17 -2.60 9.17
CA ARG A 71 -35.74 -3.56 8.20
C ARG A 71 -36.69 -2.93 7.18
N ASN A 72 -37.37 -1.86 7.58
CA ASN A 72 -38.31 -1.14 6.72
C ASN A 72 -37.65 0.02 5.95
N HIS A 73 -36.36 0.27 6.17
CA HIS A 73 -35.64 1.37 5.54
C HIS A 73 -35.27 1.04 4.08
N PRO A 74 -35.41 1.98 3.12
CA PRO A 74 -35.08 1.74 1.71
C PRO A 74 -33.64 1.24 1.48
N LEU A 75 -32.68 1.73 2.27
CA LEU A 75 -31.26 1.35 2.18
C LEU A 75 -30.91 0.04 2.89
N ALA A 76 -31.84 -0.62 3.59
CA ALA A 76 -31.57 -1.87 4.29
C ALA A 76 -31.03 -2.94 3.32
N LYS A 77 -31.69 -3.09 2.17
CA LYS A 77 -31.27 -4.01 1.11
C LYS A 77 -29.87 -3.70 0.57
N HIS A 78 -29.52 -2.41 0.44
CA HIS A 78 -28.18 -2.03 0.00
C HIS A 78 -27.13 -2.39 1.06
N SER A 79 -27.44 -2.20 2.34
CA SER A 79 -26.57 -2.62 3.44
C SER A 79 -26.38 -4.14 3.48
N ASP A 80 -27.43 -4.93 3.22
CA ASP A 80 -27.34 -6.39 3.16
C ASP A 80 -26.45 -6.84 2.00
N ILE A 81 -26.64 -6.26 0.81
CA ILE A 81 -25.79 -6.53 -0.36
C ILE A 81 -24.32 -6.20 -0.06
N LEU A 82 -24.04 -5.03 0.53
CA LEU A 82 -22.68 -4.68 0.92
C LEU A 82 -22.10 -5.65 1.95
N THR A 83 -22.88 -6.10 2.92
CA THR A 83 -22.42 -7.10 3.91
C THR A 83 -22.07 -8.44 3.25
N CYS A 84 -22.83 -8.84 2.22
CA CYS A 84 -22.48 -10.01 1.41
C CYS A 84 -21.17 -9.80 0.61
N ILE A 85 -20.96 -8.61 0.03
CA ILE A 85 -19.69 -8.25 -0.65
C ILE A 85 -18.52 -8.30 0.35
N GLU A 86 -18.69 -7.74 1.55
CA GLU A 86 -17.69 -7.76 2.63
C GLU A 86 -17.23 -9.19 2.94
N THR A 87 -18.18 -10.13 2.97
CA THR A 87 -17.90 -11.55 3.17
C THR A 87 -17.03 -12.12 2.05
N ARG A 88 -17.34 -11.84 0.78
CA ARG A 88 -16.52 -12.29 -0.37
C ARG A 88 -15.12 -11.67 -0.36
N ILE A 89 -15.02 -10.37 -0.09
CA ILE A 89 -13.74 -9.66 0.03
C ILE A 89 -12.89 -10.27 1.15
N SER A 90 -13.50 -10.61 2.29
CA SER A 90 -12.81 -11.20 3.44
C SER A 90 -12.27 -12.59 3.11
N MET A 91 -13.05 -13.44 2.41
CA MET A 91 -12.58 -14.75 1.94
C MET A 91 -11.36 -14.60 1.02
N LEU A 92 -11.45 -13.71 0.02
CA LEU A 92 -10.33 -13.46 -0.91
C LEU A 92 -9.09 -12.94 -0.18
N SER A 93 -9.26 -12.03 0.78
CA SER A 93 -8.16 -11.50 1.59
C SER A 93 -7.51 -12.63 2.41
N MET A 94 -8.31 -13.48 3.03
CA MET A 94 -7.79 -14.63 3.79
C MET A 94 -7.00 -15.61 2.90
N THR A 95 -7.47 -15.82 1.66
CA THR A 95 -6.81 -16.70 0.68
C THR A 95 -5.47 -16.12 0.20
N TYR A 96 -5.46 -14.85 -0.21
CA TYR A 96 -4.32 -14.29 -0.95
C TYR A 96 -3.36 -13.45 -0.11
N SER A 97 -3.82 -12.70 0.92
CA SER A 97 -3.01 -11.67 1.59
C SER A 97 -1.67 -12.19 2.10
N LYS A 98 -1.63 -13.38 2.71
CA LYS A 98 -0.39 -13.98 3.24
C LYS A 98 0.70 -14.25 2.19
N TYR A 99 0.32 -14.37 0.92
CA TYR A 99 1.23 -14.59 -0.20
C TYR A 99 1.55 -13.28 -0.93
N VAL A 100 0.56 -12.38 -1.05
CA VAL A 100 0.74 -11.03 -1.57
C VAL A 100 1.73 -10.24 -0.71
N ASP A 101 1.60 -10.29 0.62
CA ASP A 101 2.48 -9.60 1.57
C ASP A 101 3.94 -10.09 1.53
N LYS A 102 4.18 -11.26 0.95
CA LYS A 102 5.52 -11.85 0.79
C LYS A 102 6.06 -11.72 -0.64
N ASP A 103 5.36 -10.97 -1.50
CA ASP A 103 5.65 -10.84 -2.94
C ASP A 103 5.75 -12.20 -3.65
N LEU A 104 5.09 -13.23 -3.11
CA LEU A 104 5.11 -14.58 -3.68
C LEU A 104 4.11 -14.73 -4.83
N CYS A 105 3.06 -13.91 -4.82
CA CYS A 105 2.11 -13.87 -5.92
C CYS A 105 1.16 -12.67 -5.92
N CYS A 106 0.65 -12.36 -7.11
CA CYS A 106 -0.54 -11.52 -7.30
C CYS A 106 -1.57 -12.34 -8.11
N PHE A 107 -2.32 -13.24 -7.47
CA PHE A 107 -3.37 -14.05 -8.13
C PHE A 107 -4.76 -13.43 -8.04
N ILE A 108 -4.85 -12.15 -7.70
CA ILE A 108 -6.13 -11.48 -7.56
C ILE A 108 -6.79 -11.46 -8.95
N PRO A 109 -7.93 -12.16 -9.14
CA PRO A 109 -8.56 -12.21 -10.43
C PRO A 109 -9.08 -10.82 -10.78
N GLY A 110 -8.59 -10.26 -11.88
CA GLY A 110 -8.99 -8.91 -12.31
C GLY A 110 -10.50 -8.77 -12.46
N LYS A 111 -11.16 -9.81 -12.98
CA LYS A 111 -12.62 -9.88 -13.11
C LYS A 111 -13.37 -9.71 -11.79
N VAL A 112 -12.84 -10.21 -10.67
CA VAL A 112 -13.44 -10.02 -9.33
C VAL A 112 -13.40 -8.55 -8.93
N ILE A 113 -12.28 -7.88 -9.18
CA ILE A 113 -12.11 -6.46 -8.85
C ILE A 113 -13.10 -5.62 -9.65
N ASP A 114 -13.19 -5.87 -10.97
CA ASP A 114 -14.13 -5.19 -11.86
C ASP A 114 -15.58 -5.37 -11.40
N GLU A 115 -15.96 -6.60 -11.05
CA GLU A 115 -17.33 -6.92 -10.65
C GLU A 115 -17.71 -6.22 -9.34
N VAL A 116 -16.81 -6.19 -8.35
CA VAL A 116 -17.07 -5.44 -7.11
C VAL A 116 -17.24 -3.95 -7.40
N PHE A 117 -16.38 -3.35 -8.22
CA PHE A 117 -16.54 -1.93 -8.58
C PHE A 117 -17.84 -1.66 -9.33
N ASN A 118 -18.26 -2.57 -10.22
CA ASN A 118 -19.53 -2.48 -10.93
C ASN A 118 -20.72 -2.51 -9.98
N ILE A 119 -20.74 -3.47 -9.05
CA ILE A 119 -21.80 -3.58 -8.03
C ILE A 119 -21.82 -2.34 -7.12
N LEU A 120 -20.66 -1.85 -6.66
CA LEU A 120 -20.58 -0.64 -5.84
C LEU A 120 -21.15 0.58 -6.59
N LYS A 121 -20.83 0.73 -7.88
CA LYS A 121 -21.36 1.80 -8.72
C LYS A 121 -22.89 1.68 -8.91
N LEU A 122 -23.40 0.46 -9.05
CA LEU A 122 -24.83 0.18 -9.16
C LEU A 122 -25.58 0.59 -7.88
N ILE A 123 -25.03 0.27 -6.71
CA ILE A 123 -25.59 0.64 -5.40
C ILE A 123 -25.59 2.16 -5.20
N GLU A 124 -24.53 2.85 -5.64
CA GLU A 124 -24.42 4.32 -5.58
C GLU A 124 -25.40 5.02 -6.54
N GLY A 125 -25.62 4.45 -7.73
CA GLY A 125 -26.40 5.08 -8.80
C GLY A 125 -27.90 4.76 -8.79
N THR A 126 -28.35 3.76 -8.04
CA THR A 126 -29.76 3.36 -8.03
C THR A 126 -30.42 3.67 -6.69
N SER A 127 -31.63 4.24 -6.74
CA SER A 127 -32.52 4.33 -5.58
C SER A 127 -33.55 3.20 -5.54
N LYS A 128 -33.58 2.34 -6.57
CA LYS A 128 -34.55 1.24 -6.69
C LYS A 128 -34.07 0.02 -5.90
N PRO A 129 -34.99 -0.74 -5.27
CA PRO A 129 -34.61 -1.94 -4.52
C PRO A 129 -33.99 -2.99 -5.46
N LEU A 130 -32.71 -3.26 -5.26
CA LEU A 130 -31.97 -4.29 -5.98
C LEU A 130 -32.29 -5.70 -5.46
N ARG A 131 -32.34 -6.67 -6.36
CA ARG A 131 -32.41 -8.09 -6.00
C ARG A 131 -30.99 -8.60 -5.72
N ALA A 132 -30.70 -8.84 -4.44
CA ALA A 132 -29.37 -9.23 -3.99
C ALA A 132 -28.81 -10.47 -4.72
N HIS A 133 -29.66 -11.48 -4.99
CA HIS A 133 -29.22 -12.70 -5.65
C HIS A 133 -28.72 -12.44 -7.09
N GLU A 134 -29.44 -11.63 -7.87
CA GLU A 134 -29.08 -11.29 -9.26
C GLU A 134 -27.77 -10.49 -9.30
N VAL A 135 -27.65 -9.49 -8.42
CA VAL A 135 -26.47 -8.60 -8.38
C VAL A 135 -25.21 -9.33 -7.86
N LEU A 136 -25.37 -10.27 -6.93
CA LEU A 136 -24.25 -10.96 -6.29
C LEU A 136 -23.92 -12.32 -6.91
N GLN A 137 -24.67 -12.79 -7.90
CA GLN A 137 -24.46 -14.13 -8.46
C GLN A 137 -23.09 -14.23 -9.11
N GLU A 138 -22.80 -13.37 -10.08
CA GLU A 138 -21.52 -13.34 -10.79
C GLU A 138 -20.36 -13.20 -9.82
N LEU A 139 -20.43 -12.22 -8.90
CA LEU A 139 -19.39 -12.01 -7.87
C LEU A 139 -19.13 -13.29 -7.07
N ARG A 140 -20.18 -14.00 -6.63
CA ARG A 140 -20.02 -15.25 -5.89
C ARG A 140 -19.34 -16.32 -6.73
N ASP A 141 -19.82 -16.53 -7.96
CA ASP A 141 -19.31 -17.59 -8.82
C ASP A 141 -17.82 -17.36 -9.14
N ILE A 142 -17.46 -16.18 -9.65
CA ILE A 142 -16.07 -15.88 -10.04
C ILE A 142 -15.12 -15.88 -8.84
N SER A 143 -15.56 -15.48 -7.64
CA SER A 143 -14.70 -15.52 -6.46
C SER A 143 -14.56 -16.92 -5.87
N SER A 144 -15.55 -17.81 -6.02
CA SER A 144 -15.43 -19.21 -5.60
C SER A 144 -14.47 -19.95 -6.53
N MET A 145 -14.68 -19.81 -7.84
CA MET A 145 -13.78 -20.38 -8.86
C MET A 145 -12.32 -19.94 -8.65
N ALA A 146 -12.11 -18.67 -8.29
CA ALA A 146 -10.77 -18.15 -8.03
C ALA A 146 -10.10 -18.75 -6.79
N ILE A 147 -10.87 -18.96 -5.72
CA ILE A 147 -10.37 -19.57 -4.48
C ILE A 147 -10.06 -21.05 -4.70
N GLU A 148 -10.98 -21.78 -5.34
CA GLU A 148 -10.81 -23.21 -5.67
C GLU A 148 -9.58 -23.43 -6.55
N HIS A 149 -9.48 -22.70 -7.67
CA HIS A 149 -8.32 -22.80 -8.55
C HIS A 149 -7.01 -22.49 -7.82
N PHE A 150 -7.02 -21.50 -6.92
CA PHE A 150 -5.85 -21.18 -6.12
C PHE A 150 -5.47 -22.30 -5.17
N ASP A 151 -6.42 -22.85 -4.42
CA ASP A 151 -6.16 -23.89 -3.44
C ASP A 151 -5.66 -25.18 -4.10
N GLU A 152 -6.23 -25.57 -5.24
CA GLU A 152 -5.87 -26.78 -5.97
C GLU A 152 -4.53 -26.68 -6.72
N ASN A 153 -4.31 -25.60 -7.48
CA ASN A 153 -3.23 -25.54 -8.47
C ASN A 153 -2.01 -24.74 -8.02
N ILE A 154 -2.19 -23.88 -7.01
CA ILE A 154 -1.21 -22.83 -6.68
C ILE A 154 -0.73 -22.93 -5.24
N ALA A 155 -1.65 -23.05 -4.27
CA ALA A 155 -1.35 -22.93 -2.85
C ALA A 155 -0.31 -23.93 -2.37
N HIS A 156 -0.37 -25.18 -2.85
CA HIS A 156 0.59 -26.24 -2.46
C HIS A 156 2.05 -25.88 -2.78
N ARG A 157 2.29 -25.28 -3.94
CA ARG A 157 3.62 -24.88 -4.39
C ARG A 157 4.13 -23.68 -3.58
N LEU A 158 3.27 -22.69 -3.33
CA LEU A 158 3.62 -21.52 -2.52
C LEU A 158 3.88 -21.88 -1.05
N LYS A 159 3.08 -22.79 -0.48
CA LYS A 159 3.28 -23.30 0.89
C LYS A 159 4.66 -23.98 1.03
N ARG A 160 5.12 -24.71 0.02
CA ARG A 160 6.47 -25.30 0.01
C ARG A 160 7.54 -24.22 0.09
N ILE A 161 7.42 -23.15 -0.71
CA ILE A 161 8.36 -22.03 -0.70
C ILE A 161 8.38 -21.33 0.67
N MET A 162 7.22 -21.17 1.31
CA MET A 162 7.12 -20.61 2.66
C MET A 162 7.65 -21.54 3.76
N GLY A 163 7.44 -22.86 3.63
CA GLY A 163 7.84 -23.87 4.62
C GLY A 163 9.34 -24.14 4.67
N VAL A 164 10.07 -23.86 3.58
CA VAL A 164 11.55 -23.96 3.54
C VAL A 164 12.22 -22.84 4.36
N GLN A 165 11.49 -21.81 4.81
CA GLN A 165 12.04 -20.74 5.66
C GLN A 165 11.92 -20.95 7.19
N HIS A 166 11.39 -22.08 7.67
CA HIS A 166 11.43 -22.41 9.10
C HIS A 166 12.26 -23.66 9.37
N HIS A 167 13.55 -23.45 9.67
CA HIS A 167 14.32 -24.38 10.50
C HIS A 167 14.63 -23.70 11.85
N PRO A 168 14.01 -24.14 12.96
CA PRO A 168 14.61 -24.02 14.28
C PRO A 168 15.45 -25.27 14.55
N GLY A 169 16.77 -25.11 14.63
CA GLY A 169 17.67 -25.94 15.45
C GLY A 169 18.03 -27.35 15.00
N GLY A 170 19.29 -27.51 14.56
CA GLY A 170 20.24 -28.49 15.10
C GLY A 170 20.09 -29.98 14.70
N GLY A 171 20.92 -30.43 13.76
CA GLY A 171 21.12 -31.86 13.46
C GLY A 171 22.18 -32.09 12.40
N HIS A 172 23.43 -32.12 12.86
CA HIS A 172 24.67 -32.61 12.24
C HIS A 172 24.53 -33.59 11.06
N LEU A 173 25.19 -33.35 9.91
CA LEU A 173 26.19 -34.25 9.28
C LEU A 173 26.86 -33.56 8.06
N PRO A 174 28.11 -33.91 7.70
CA PRO A 174 28.99 -33.02 6.93
C PRO A 174 29.27 -33.55 5.51
N PHE A 175 28.97 -32.77 4.47
CA PHE A 175 29.71 -32.83 3.20
C PHE A 175 29.66 -31.44 2.52
N PRO A 176 30.77 -30.96 1.94
CA PRO A 176 30.82 -29.63 1.32
C PRO A 176 30.45 -29.67 -0.16
N THR A 177 30.47 -28.49 -0.79
CA THR A 177 30.48 -28.14 -2.23
C THR A 177 29.12 -27.80 -2.90
N PRO A 178 29.07 -26.95 -3.95
CA PRO A 178 29.10 -25.49 -3.83
C PRO A 178 27.94 -24.78 -4.59
N GLY A 179 27.61 -23.56 -4.14
CA GLY A 179 27.08 -22.47 -4.99
C GLY A 179 25.71 -22.68 -5.66
N PHE A 180 24.62 -22.32 -4.98
CA PHE A 180 23.34 -22.07 -5.64
C PHE A 180 23.17 -20.55 -5.88
N ILE A 181 23.37 -20.15 -7.13
CA ILE A 181 23.09 -18.80 -7.61
C ILE A 181 21.56 -18.65 -7.67
N GLN A 182 21.04 -17.58 -7.06
CA GLN A 182 19.67 -17.12 -7.24
C GLN A 182 19.34 -17.02 -8.73
N ASN A 183 18.41 -17.83 -9.20
CA ASN A 183 17.62 -17.54 -10.39
C ASN A 183 16.18 -18.02 -10.18
N GLU A 184 15.28 -17.05 -10.35
CA GLU A 184 13.86 -17.12 -10.68
C GLU A 184 13.09 -18.42 -10.46
N VAL A 185 12.10 -18.35 -9.57
CA VAL A 185 10.92 -19.23 -9.61
C VAL A 185 10.07 -18.80 -10.81
N VAL A 186 10.46 -19.21 -12.02
CA VAL A 186 9.53 -19.25 -13.15
C VAL A 186 8.61 -20.43 -12.87
N LEU A 187 7.33 -20.09 -12.77
CA LEU A 187 6.26 -21.00 -12.48
C LEU A 187 5.70 -21.45 -13.83
N PRO A 188 5.87 -22.72 -14.26
CA PRO A 188 5.35 -23.16 -15.56
C PRO A 188 3.83 -23.24 -15.46
N CYS A 189 3.13 -22.55 -16.36
CA CYS A 189 1.76 -22.90 -16.72
C CYS A 189 1.86 -24.01 -17.76
N ASP A 190 1.52 -25.24 -17.38
CA ASP A 190 1.37 -26.35 -18.32
C ASP A 190 0.12 -26.15 -19.18
N VAL A 191 0.30 -26.07 -20.51
CA VAL A 191 -0.75 -26.39 -21.47
C VAL A 191 -0.11 -27.10 -22.67
N ASN A 192 -0.56 -28.34 -22.89
CA ASN A 192 -0.46 -29.18 -24.09
C ASN A 192 0.90 -29.69 -24.57
N GLY A 193 0.95 -31.02 -24.66
CA GLY A 193 2.05 -31.77 -25.25
C GLY A 193 2.10 -31.69 -26.77
N GLU A 194 3.32 -31.70 -27.28
CA GLU A 194 3.73 -32.39 -28.49
C GLU A 194 5.25 -32.65 -28.40
N LYS A 195 5.66 -33.84 -28.84
CA LYS A 195 7.05 -34.34 -28.89
C LYS A 195 7.99 -33.34 -29.56
N LEU A 196 9.12 -33.01 -28.92
CA LEU A 196 10.35 -32.66 -29.63
C LEU A 196 11.58 -33.10 -28.83
N ILE A 197 12.40 -33.92 -29.48
CA ILE A 197 13.66 -34.49 -29.00
C ILE A 197 14.72 -33.39 -29.02
N LEU A 198 15.45 -33.20 -27.91
CA LEU A 198 16.62 -32.32 -27.85
C LEU A 198 17.86 -33.13 -27.41
N PRO A 199 19.06 -32.93 -28.02
CA PRO A 199 20.18 -33.84 -27.88
C PRO A 199 21.01 -33.64 -26.61
N THR A 200 21.48 -34.77 -26.07
CA THR A 200 22.43 -34.91 -24.98
C THR A 200 23.78 -34.27 -25.31
N LEU A 201 24.20 -33.27 -24.52
CA LEU A 201 25.61 -32.84 -24.46
C LEU A 201 26.25 -33.42 -23.21
N THR A 202 27.33 -34.17 -23.41
CA THR A 202 28.16 -34.82 -22.40
C THR A 202 29.07 -33.80 -21.70
N PRO A 203 29.39 -33.99 -20.40
CA PRO A 203 30.33 -33.13 -19.68
C PRO A 203 31.79 -33.55 -19.92
N ILE A 204 32.64 -32.57 -20.24
CA ILE A 204 34.10 -32.73 -20.38
C ILE A 204 34.75 -32.64 -18.99
N SER A 205 35.56 -33.65 -18.67
CA SER A 205 36.37 -33.82 -17.45
C SER A 205 37.65 -32.96 -17.46
N PRO A 206 38.21 -32.53 -16.30
CA PRO A 206 39.40 -31.71 -16.25
C PRO A 206 40.69 -32.55 -16.19
N HIS A 207 41.54 -32.48 -17.21
CA HIS A 207 42.89 -33.06 -17.17
C HIS A 207 43.97 -32.00 -16.91
N LYS A 208 44.49 -32.05 -15.67
CA LYS A 208 45.91 -31.99 -15.25
C LYS A 208 46.90 -31.21 -16.14
N VAL A 209 47.26 -30.00 -15.70
CA VAL A 209 48.44 -29.25 -16.20
C VAL A 209 49.71 -29.85 -15.58
N ILE A 210 50.62 -30.31 -16.44
CA ILE A 210 51.99 -30.70 -16.10
C ILE A 210 52.91 -29.53 -16.40
N ILE A 211 53.69 -29.14 -15.40
CA ILE A 211 54.80 -28.17 -15.49
C ILE A 211 56.01 -28.88 -16.12
N PRO A 212 56.77 -28.20 -16.99
CA PRO A 212 58.22 -28.42 -17.01
C PRO A 212 59.03 -27.11 -16.89
N SER A 213 60.09 -27.23 -16.10
CA SER A 213 61.16 -26.26 -15.85
C SER A 213 62.11 -26.11 -17.06
N PRO A 214 62.93 -25.05 -17.12
CA PRO A 214 63.63 -24.63 -18.33
C PRO A 214 65.01 -25.26 -18.48
N SER A 215 65.43 -25.55 -19.71
CA SER A 215 66.85 -25.53 -20.07
C SER A 215 67.04 -25.09 -21.52
N SER A 216 68.10 -24.30 -21.66
CA SER A 216 68.60 -23.49 -22.75
C SER A 216 69.15 -24.26 -23.94
N SER A 217 68.85 -23.80 -25.16
CA SER A 217 69.84 -23.65 -26.25
C SER A 217 69.23 -23.05 -27.53
N SER A 218 69.73 -21.86 -27.88
CA SER A 218 70.05 -21.31 -29.21
C SER A 218 69.32 -21.81 -30.46
N GLN A 219 68.61 -20.91 -31.16
CA GLN A 219 68.88 -20.56 -32.57
C GLN A 219 68.03 -19.37 -33.03
N GLN A 220 68.70 -18.45 -33.73
CA GLN A 220 68.13 -17.27 -34.38
C GLN A 220 67.20 -17.65 -35.54
N CYS A 221 66.19 -16.82 -35.83
CA CYS A 221 65.79 -16.46 -37.19
C CYS A 221 64.83 -15.24 -37.21
N HIS A 222 65.35 -14.14 -37.75
CA HIS A 222 64.75 -13.09 -38.58
C HIS A 222 63.28 -12.62 -38.40
N GLN A 223 63.18 -11.36 -38.00
CA GLN A 223 62.34 -10.27 -38.55
C GLN A 223 61.06 -10.62 -39.33
N SER A 224 59.90 -10.27 -38.75
CA SER A 224 58.79 -9.63 -39.48
C SER A 224 57.80 -8.94 -38.52
N SER A 225 57.76 -7.61 -38.64
CA SER A 225 56.66 -6.64 -38.43
C SER A 225 55.75 -6.66 -37.18
N PRO A 226 55.44 -5.48 -36.60
CA PRO A 226 54.64 -5.34 -35.38
C PRO A 226 53.15 -5.11 -35.71
N SER A 227 52.27 -6.09 -35.49
CA SER A 227 50.81 -5.82 -35.58
C SER A 227 49.93 -6.55 -34.58
N ALA A 228 50.49 -7.34 -33.67
CA ALA A 228 49.70 -8.08 -32.67
C ALA A 228 49.76 -7.46 -31.27
N CYS A 229 49.22 -6.25 -31.06
CA CYS A 229 48.92 -5.80 -29.67
C CYS A 229 47.81 -4.76 -29.48
N THR A 230 47.03 -4.41 -30.50
CA THR A 230 45.93 -3.44 -30.36
C THR A 230 44.67 -4.05 -29.75
N GLY A 231 44.28 -5.27 -30.17
CA GLY A 231 43.06 -5.94 -29.67
C GLY A 231 43.08 -6.30 -28.17
N SER A 232 44.23 -6.71 -27.64
CA SER A 232 44.40 -7.07 -26.22
C SER A 232 44.31 -5.84 -25.29
N ARG A 233 44.88 -4.70 -25.71
CA ARG A 233 44.81 -3.43 -24.97
C ARG A 233 43.40 -2.82 -24.97
N ILE A 234 42.65 -2.98 -26.06
CA ILE A 234 41.26 -2.51 -26.19
C ILE A 234 40.34 -3.32 -25.27
N ASN A 235 40.51 -4.65 -25.20
CA ASN A 235 39.75 -5.51 -24.28
C ASN A 235 40.05 -5.25 -22.80
N GLN A 236 41.29 -4.93 -22.45
CA GLN A 236 41.61 -4.60 -21.05
C GLN A 236 41.04 -3.25 -20.61
N ALA A 237 41.02 -2.26 -21.52
CA ALA A 237 40.42 -0.95 -21.24
C ALA A 237 38.88 -1.02 -21.13
N SER A 238 38.21 -1.88 -21.92
CA SER A 238 36.76 -2.10 -21.79
C SER A 238 36.41 -2.84 -20.50
N ILE A 239 37.18 -3.86 -20.11
CA ILE A 239 37.01 -4.55 -18.81
C ILE A 239 37.24 -3.58 -17.64
N ALA A 240 38.25 -2.72 -17.70
CA ALA A 240 38.50 -1.70 -16.68
C ALA A 240 37.34 -0.68 -16.56
N ARG A 241 36.72 -0.28 -17.68
CA ARG A 241 35.53 0.60 -17.68
C ARG A 241 34.30 -0.09 -17.08
N VAL A 242 34.06 -1.35 -17.43
CA VAL A 242 32.93 -2.13 -16.89
C VAL A 242 33.09 -2.36 -15.38
N THR A 243 34.29 -2.69 -14.92
CA THR A 243 34.57 -2.87 -13.48
C THR A 243 34.44 -1.57 -12.70
N HIS A 244 34.88 -0.43 -13.25
CA HIS A 244 34.70 0.89 -12.65
C HIS A 244 33.21 1.30 -12.55
N LYS A 245 32.43 1.10 -13.63
CA LYS A 245 30.99 1.35 -13.64
C LYS A 245 30.25 0.45 -12.64
N SER A 246 30.65 -0.82 -12.55
CA SER A 246 30.13 -1.80 -11.57
C SER A 246 30.43 -1.37 -10.13
N ARG A 247 31.63 -0.83 -9.85
CA ARG A 247 32.00 -0.29 -8.52
C ARG A 247 31.20 0.95 -8.16
N LYS A 248 31.00 1.88 -9.09
CA LYS A 248 30.17 3.08 -8.89
C LYS A 248 28.71 2.69 -8.59
N MET A 249 28.17 1.73 -9.33
CA MET A 249 26.81 1.21 -9.12
C MET A 249 26.64 0.59 -7.73
N ARG A 250 27.61 -0.21 -7.26
CA ARG A 250 27.60 -0.77 -5.90
C ARG A 250 27.57 0.31 -4.81
N LEU A 251 28.33 1.39 -4.99
CA LEU A 251 28.34 2.51 -4.03
C LEU A 251 26.99 3.24 -3.99
N THR A 252 26.34 3.42 -5.15
CA THR A 252 24.99 4.01 -5.22
C THR A 252 23.96 3.13 -4.52
N ILE A 253 24.00 1.81 -4.75
CA ILE A 253 23.10 0.85 -4.09
C ILE A 253 23.29 0.89 -2.57
N ASN A 254 24.53 0.89 -2.08
CA ASN A 254 24.80 0.97 -0.64
C ASN A 254 24.29 2.28 -0.02
N LYS A 255 24.40 3.41 -0.73
CA LYS A 255 23.82 4.69 -0.29
C LYS A 255 22.28 4.63 -0.23
N MET A 256 21.63 4.02 -1.22
CA MET A 256 20.17 3.83 -1.19
C MET A 256 19.74 2.92 -0.05
N ILE A 257 20.47 1.82 0.22
CA ILE A 257 20.17 0.91 1.33
C ILE A 257 20.25 1.65 2.67
N ALA A 258 21.28 2.48 2.88
CA ALA A 258 21.43 3.28 4.09
C ALA A 258 20.28 4.30 4.25
N ALA A 259 19.85 4.95 3.16
CA ALA A 259 18.71 5.86 3.17
C ALA A 259 17.40 5.13 3.53
N ILE A 260 17.12 3.99 2.88
CA ILE A 260 15.93 3.15 3.15
C ILE A 260 15.91 2.67 4.60
N GLN A 261 17.08 2.31 5.17
CA GLN A 261 17.17 1.94 6.58
C GLN A 261 16.86 3.11 7.52
N GLY A 262 17.31 4.32 7.18
CA GLY A 262 16.98 5.55 7.89
C GLY A 262 15.47 5.81 7.90
N ASP A 263 14.84 5.81 6.72
CA ASP A 263 13.40 6.03 6.56
C ASP A 263 12.59 4.96 7.31
N ARG A 264 13.04 3.70 7.29
CA ARG A 264 12.39 2.60 8.01
C ARG A 264 12.44 2.79 9.53
N ASN A 265 13.53 3.34 10.05
CA ASN A 265 13.66 3.65 11.48
C ASN A 265 12.79 4.85 11.87
N GLN A 266 12.74 5.89 11.04
CA GLN A 266 11.83 7.03 11.24
C GLN A 266 10.35 6.58 11.22
N MET A 267 9.99 5.71 10.27
CA MET A 267 8.63 5.16 10.18
C MET A 267 8.25 4.35 11.42
N LYS A 268 9.18 3.58 11.99
CA LYS A 268 8.96 2.88 13.27
C LYS A 268 8.73 3.87 14.42
N GLN A 269 9.54 4.92 14.50
CA GLN A 269 9.38 5.95 15.53
C GLN A 269 8.04 6.68 15.42
N LEU A 270 7.63 7.04 14.20
CA LEU A 270 6.35 7.69 13.95
C LEU A 270 5.17 6.78 14.34
N ARG A 271 5.25 5.47 14.05
CA ARG A 271 4.25 4.49 14.49
C ARG A 271 4.15 4.39 16.01
N SER A 272 5.29 4.36 16.71
CA SER A 272 5.31 4.39 18.19
C SER A 272 4.70 5.68 18.74
N GLN A 273 4.95 6.83 18.10
CA GLN A 273 4.32 8.10 18.50
C GLN A 273 2.81 8.09 18.29
N VAL A 274 2.33 7.62 17.13
CA VAL A 274 0.89 7.51 16.84
C VAL A 274 0.19 6.59 17.83
N MET A 275 0.84 5.49 18.23
CA MET A 275 0.31 4.58 19.24
C MET A 275 0.15 5.27 20.60
N ARG A 276 1.17 6.01 21.06
CA ARG A 276 1.09 6.80 22.30
C ARG A 276 -0.03 7.85 22.24
N ASN A 277 -0.09 8.63 21.17
CA ASN A 277 -1.13 9.65 21.00
C ASN A 277 -2.53 9.00 20.97
N SER A 278 -2.67 7.81 20.37
CA SER A 278 -3.95 7.08 20.33
C SER A 278 -4.39 6.61 21.71
N LEU A 279 -3.45 6.21 22.57
CA LEU A 279 -3.73 5.87 23.96
C LEU A 279 -4.14 7.09 24.78
N GLU A 280 -3.44 8.22 24.61
CA GLU A 280 -3.80 9.48 25.27
C GLU A 280 -5.20 9.96 24.87
N ILE A 281 -5.55 9.92 23.58
CA ILE A 281 -6.88 10.27 23.11
C ILE A 281 -7.95 9.37 23.73
N ARG A 282 -7.66 8.07 23.88
CA ARG A 282 -8.58 7.12 24.52
C ARG A 282 -8.79 7.46 26.00
N ASP A 283 -7.72 7.77 26.73
CA ASP A 283 -7.83 8.15 28.14
C ASP A 283 -8.57 9.48 28.34
N LEU A 284 -8.29 10.47 27.49
CA LEU A 284 -8.99 11.76 27.51
C LEU A 284 -10.49 11.60 27.22
N ARG A 285 -10.86 10.73 26.26
CA ARG A 285 -12.27 10.41 25.97
C ARG A 285 -12.95 9.77 27.19
N ARG A 286 -12.29 8.81 27.85
CA ARG A 286 -12.80 8.19 29.08
C ARG A 286 -13.03 9.22 30.20
N ARG A 287 -12.07 10.10 30.45
CA ARG A 287 -12.20 11.16 31.47
C ARG A 287 -13.31 12.15 31.14
N LEU A 288 -13.50 12.45 29.85
CA LEU A 288 -14.59 13.31 29.40
C LEU A 288 -15.94 12.64 29.66
N GLU A 289 -16.10 11.37 29.31
CA GLU A 289 -17.32 10.59 29.59
C GLU A 289 -17.63 10.53 31.09
N GLU A 290 -16.62 10.28 31.94
CA GLU A 290 -16.75 10.31 33.40
C GLU A 290 -17.13 11.70 33.95
N SER A 291 -16.63 12.78 33.33
CA SER A 291 -17.00 14.14 33.72
C SER A 291 -18.43 14.48 33.29
N GLU A 292 -18.86 14.01 32.11
CA GLU A 292 -20.22 14.23 31.63
C GLU A 292 -21.25 13.46 32.44
N THR A 293 -20.96 12.21 32.85
CA THR A 293 -21.85 11.45 33.72
C THR A 293 -22.02 12.12 35.08
N LYS A 294 -20.94 12.59 35.69
CA LYS A 294 -20.99 13.38 36.94
C LYS A 294 -21.80 14.67 36.78
N ASN A 295 -21.62 15.40 35.67
CA ASN A 295 -22.43 16.60 35.39
C ASN A 295 -23.92 16.27 35.22
N ARG A 296 -24.26 15.16 34.54
CA ARG A 296 -25.65 14.69 34.43
C ARG A 296 -26.24 14.32 35.79
N GLU A 297 -25.47 13.65 36.64
CA GLU A 297 -25.89 13.29 38.00
C GLU A 297 -26.09 14.52 38.89
N LEU A 298 -25.18 15.50 38.84
CA LEU A 298 -25.32 16.77 39.57
C LEU A 298 -26.58 17.54 39.14
N LEU A 299 -26.86 17.61 37.84
CA LEU A 299 -28.09 18.22 37.31
C LEU A 299 -29.35 17.46 37.78
N ALA A 300 -29.32 16.13 37.81
CA ALA A 300 -30.42 15.31 38.31
C ALA A 300 -30.63 15.43 39.83
N ASN A 301 -29.56 15.64 40.60
CA ASN A 301 -29.65 15.88 42.04
C ASN A 301 -30.15 17.29 42.34
N LEU A 302 -29.78 18.30 41.55
CA LEU A 302 -30.34 19.65 41.65
C LEU A 302 -31.85 19.67 41.34
N SER A 303 -32.30 18.95 40.32
CA SER A 303 -33.73 18.90 39.98
C SER A 303 -34.55 18.16 41.04
N LYS A 304 -33.98 17.13 41.69
CA LYS A 304 -34.60 16.46 42.85
C LYS A 304 -34.63 17.34 44.10
N ALA A 305 -33.60 18.15 44.33
CA ALA A 305 -33.56 19.11 45.44
C ALA A 305 -34.47 20.33 45.24
N GLY A 306 -34.83 20.65 43.98
CA GLY A 306 -35.75 21.74 43.62
C GLY A 306 -37.23 21.37 43.63
N GLY A 307 -37.59 20.16 44.08
CA GLY A 307 -38.96 19.66 44.02
C GLY A 307 -39.70 19.69 45.36
N ALA A 308 -40.08 20.88 45.84
CA ALA A 308 -41.15 21.05 46.82
C ALA A 308 -41.88 22.39 46.61
N GLY A 309 -43.14 22.30 46.15
CA GLY A 309 -44.15 23.38 46.24
C GLY A 309 -44.68 23.92 44.89
N PRO A 310 -45.99 23.82 44.62
CA PRO A 310 -46.60 24.42 43.44
C PRO A 310 -46.94 25.90 43.67
N GLY A 311 -46.71 26.73 42.65
CA GLY A 311 -47.29 28.07 42.54
C GLY A 311 -46.37 29.22 42.96
N SER A 312 -45.80 29.91 41.97
CA SER A 312 -45.91 31.36 41.81
C SER A 312 -44.95 31.84 40.71
N SER A 313 -45.50 32.70 39.87
CA SER A 313 -44.84 33.46 38.81
C SER A 313 -43.78 34.39 39.40
N VAL A 314 -42.52 34.32 38.94
CA VAL A 314 -41.59 35.47 39.03
C VAL A 314 -40.66 35.50 37.83
N GLU A 315 -40.94 36.48 36.99
CA GLU A 315 -40.08 37.38 36.21
C GLU A 315 -38.55 37.19 36.25
N ALA A 316 -37.96 37.22 35.05
CA ALA A 316 -36.53 37.13 34.80
C ALA A 316 -35.78 38.42 35.22
N THR A 317 -34.77 38.26 36.09
CA THR A 317 -33.67 39.22 36.23
C THR A 317 -32.33 38.48 36.29
N PRO A 318 -31.27 38.93 35.59
CA PRO A 318 -30.00 38.21 35.56
C PRO A 318 -29.16 38.59 36.78
N VAL A 319 -29.02 37.67 37.74
CA VAL A 319 -28.08 37.83 38.86
C VAL A 319 -26.68 37.44 38.39
N VAL A 320 -25.82 38.44 38.21
CA VAL A 320 -24.38 38.27 37.96
C VAL A 320 -23.73 37.72 39.22
N VAL A 321 -23.44 36.42 39.25
CA VAL A 321 -22.63 35.80 40.30
C VAL A 321 -21.16 35.92 39.91
N HIS A 322 -20.45 36.85 40.54
CA HIS A 322 -18.99 36.94 40.50
C HIS A 322 -18.38 35.71 41.17
N ARG A 323 -17.88 34.74 40.39
CA ARG A 323 -17.07 33.64 40.89
C ARG A 323 -15.59 33.96 40.69
N ASN A 324 -14.93 34.25 41.79
CA ASN A 324 -13.49 34.50 41.85
C ASN A 324 -12.72 33.17 41.68
N MET A 325 -12.53 32.72 40.43
CA MET A 325 -11.73 31.53 40.13
C MET A 325 -10.30 31.94 39.80
N LYS A 326 -9.33 31.50 40.62
CA LYS A 326 -7.90 31.59 40.30
C LYS A 326 -7.65 30.88 38.96
N PRO A 327 -6.96 31.51 37.98
CA PRO A 327 -6.79 30.94 36.66
C PRO A 327 -5.94 29.66 36.72
N ARG A 328 -6.48 28.54 36.22
CA ARG A 328 -5.73 27.31 35.94
C ARG A 328 -4.77 27.57 34.79
N SER A 329 -3.60 26.91 34.77
CA SER A 329 -2.57 27.04 33.72
C SER A 329 -3.08 26.99 32.27
N ALA A 330 -4.18 26.28 32.00
CA ALA A 330 -4.80 26.25 30.68
C ALA A 330 -5.35 27.63 30.23
N THR A 331 -5.84 28.44 31.16
CA THR A 331 -6.33 29.80 30.89
C THR A 331 -5.18 30.77 30.58
N ILE A 332 -3.98 30.54 31.13
CA ILE A 332 -2.78 31.35 30.83
C ILE A 332 -2.30 31.07 29.40
N ILE A 333 -2.33 29.81 28.97
CA ILE A 333 -1.93 29.40 27.61
C ILE A 333 -2.91 29.96 26.57
N LEU A 334 -4.22 29.85 26.81
CA LEU A 334 -5.24 30.42 25.91
C LEU A 334 -5.17 31.95 25.84
N LYS A 335 -4.85 32.63 26.95
CA LYS A 335 -4.67 34.09 26.98
C LYS A 335 -3.39 34.54 26.28
N ARG A 336 -2.33 33.71 26.27
CA ARG A 336 -1.09 33.95 25.52
C ARG A 336 -1.31 33.77 24.01
N ILE A 337 -2.03 32.73 23.60
CA ILE A 337 -2.39 32.48 22.19
C ILE A 337 -3.30 33.58 21.64
N LEU A 338 -4.26 34.07 22.43
CA LEU A 338 -5.14 35.19 22.04
C LEU A 338 -4.41 36.55 21.97
N ASN A 339 -3.37 36.77 22.78
CA ASN A 339 -2.56 37.99 22.69
C ASN A 339 -1.55 37.94 21.54
N GLU A 340 -1.04 36.75 21.19
CA GLU A 340 -0.18 36.56 20.01
C GLU A 340 -0.97 36.77 18.71
N THR A 341 -2.21 36.27 18.62
CA THR A 341 -3.07 36.51 17.44
C THR A 341 -3.65 37.93 17.34
N ALA A 342 -3.67 38.70 18.44
CA ALA A 342 -4.08 40.11 18.42
C ALA A 342 -2.96 41.05 17.96
N ASN A 343 -1.70 40.76 18.30
CA ASN A 343 -0.55 41.57 17.88
C ASN A 343 -0.15 41.35 16.41
N ASP A 344 -0.46 40.18 15.83
CA ASP A 344 -0.22 39.92 14.41
C ASP A 344 -1.28 40.55 13.49
N GLY A 345 -2.41 41.00 14.05
CA GLY A 345 -3.50 41.65 13.31
C GLY A 345 -3.32 43.16 13.08
N GLU A 346 -2.39 43.81 13.78
CA GLU A 346 -2.18 45.27 13.70
C GLU A 346 -0.99 45.66 12.79
N ALA A 347 -0.17 44.71 12.35
CA ALA A 347 0.96 44.96 11.44
C ALA A 347 0.55 44.96 9.95
N ASP A 348 -0.56 44.30 9.57
CA ASP A 348 -0.95 44.14 8.15
C ASP A 348 -1.93 45.22 7.63
N SER A 349 -2.36 46.17 8.49
CA SER A 349 -3.27 47.27 8.08
C SER A 349 -2.55 48.58 7.72
N ALA A 350 -1.23 48.67 7.87
CA ALA A 350 -0.45 49.86 7.52
C ALA A 350 0.15 49.85 6.10
N ALA A 351 0.04 48.75 5.33
CA ALA A 351 0.68 48.61 4.02
C ALA A 351 -0.24 48.89 2.81
N ALA A 352 -1.53 49.17 3.01
CA ALA A 352 -2.52 49.29 1.91
C ALA A 352 -2.99 50.73 1.61
N ALA A 353 -2.23 51.76 2.01
CA ALA A 353 -2.51 53.15 1.67
C ALA A 353 -1.39 53.76 0.82
N GLY A 354 -1.34 53.39 -0.47
CA GLY A 354 -0.40 54.00 -1.40
C GLY A 354 -0.39 53.39 -2.79
N SER A 355 -1.37 53.75 -3.64
CA SER A 355 -1.12 54.15 -5.03
C SER A 355 -2.46 54.38 -5.76
N SER A 356 -2.94 55.62 -5.73
CA SER A 356 -3.81 56.16 -6.77
C SER A 356 -2.93 56.75 -7.87
N LYS A 357 -3.04 56.27 -9.12
CA LYS A 357 -3.09 57.11 -10.35
C LYS A 357 -3.16 56.29 -11.65
N LYS A 358 -4.30 56.47 -12.33
CA LYS A 358 -4.39 56.95 -13.74
C LYS A 358 -4.12 55.93 -14.87
N SER A 359 -5.19 55.34 -15.41
CA SER A 359 -5.24 54.85 -16.80
C SER A 359 -6.21 55.71 -17.62
N LYS A 360 -5.63 56.50 -18.51
CA LYS A 360 -6.22 57.37 -19.52
C LYS A 360 -6.59 56.50 -20.73
N LEU A 361 -7.87 56.41 -21.11
CA LEU A 361 -8.44 56.86 -22.38
C LEU A 361 -7.46 57.13 -23.53
N ASP A 362 -7.64 56.43 -24.65
CA ASP A 362 -7.56 56.86 -26.08
C ASP A 362 -7.73 55.55 -26.93
N ARG A 363 -8.77 55.36 -27.77
CA ARG A 363 -8.94 55.80 -29.19
C ARG A 363 -7.61 55.72 -29.97
N ASP A 364 -7.46 54.99 -31.07
CA ASP A 364 -8.36 54.70 -32.21
C ASP A 364 -8.34 53.22 -32.66
#